data_AF-A0AA41SNK1-F1
#
_entry.id   AF-A0AA41SNK1-F1
#
_cell.length_a   1.000
_cell.length_b   1.000
_cell.length_c   1.000
_cell.angle_alpha   90.00
_cell.angle_beta   90.00
_cell.angle_gamma   90.00
#
_symmetry.space_group_name_H-M   'P 1'
#
loop_
_entity.id
_entity.type
_entity.pdbx_description
1 polymer ?
#
loop_
_entity_poly.entity_id
_entity_poly.type
_entity_poly.pdbx_seq_one_letter_code
_entity_poly.pdbx_strand_id
1 'polypeptide(L)'
;MMGRPLLLCNMILLLYICGSVTAVGAISLTQEHMIDSKVLKVGEELQHETLPLQMGSRLYRLIGLKSFTSYEVKISYPASIPASFSIQLITDKLDTGDNWRNRRLLNTEKLIFNLQNLDQNEKYVLVSVEPAGVVAIPGVNERELVLFNIVCDELLLGIPHKAIWVGVLVLICLGVAFGVPSFLPSYLLKRKKQKS
;
A
#
# COMPACT_ATOMS: atom_id res chain seq x y z
N MET A 1 40.03 -38.22 -53.52
CA MET A 1 40.06 -37.58 -52.18
C MET A 1 39.67 -36.11 -52.33
N MET A 2 38.37 -35.78 -52.32
CA MET A 2 37.88 -34.39 -52.31
C MET A 2 36.38 -34.44 -52.00
N GLY A 3 36.01 -34.28 -50.73
CA GLY A 3 34.59 -34.38 -50.32
C GLY A 3 34.32 -34.10 -48.84
N ARG A 4 35.33 -33.64 -48.09
CA ARG A 4 35.22 -33.32 -46.66
C ARG A 4 35.09 -31.83 -46.28
N PRO A 5 35.41 -30.82 -47.13
CA PRO A 5 35.33 -29.42 -46.67
C PRO A 5 33.91 -28.84 -46.67
N LEU A 6 33.03 -29.31 -47.56
CA LEU A 6 31.64 -28.81 -47.67
C LEU A 6 30.76 -29.21 -46.48
N LEU A 7 30.94 -30.42 -45.95
CA LEU A 7 30.15 -30.94 -44.83
C LEU A 7 30.49 -30.22 -43.52
N LEU A 8 31.78 -29.90 -43.33
CA LEU A 8 32.27 -29.12 -42.20
C LEU A 8 31.76 -27.67 -42.24
N CYS A 9 31.75 -27.05 -43.43
CA CYS A 9 31.23 -25.69 -43.60
C CYS A 9 29.71 -25.63 -43.34
N ASN A 10 28.96 -26.60 -43.84
CA ASN A 10 27.51 -26.66 -43.64
C ASN A 10 27.15 -26.91 -42.16
N MET A 11 27.95 -27.72 -41.44
CA MET A 11 27.77 -27.94 -40.01
C MET A 11 28.07 -26.70 -39.16
N ILE A 12 29.10 -25.92 -39.52
CA ILE A 12 29.43 -24.66 -38.83
C ILE A 12 28.32 -23.62 -39.06
N LEU A 13 27.75 -23.55 -40.27
CA LEU A 13 26.64 -22.67 -40.59
C LEU A 13 25.37 -23.03 -39.81
N LEU A 14 25.09 -24.33 -39.66
CA LEU A 14 23.96 -24.86 -38.88
C LEU A 14 24.12 -24.55 -37.38
N LEU A 15 25.34 -24.67 -36.84
CA LEU A 15 25.65 -24.30 -35.46
C LEU A 15 25.54 -22.78 -35.24
N TYR A 16 25.94 -21.96 -36.21
CA TYR A 16 25.83 -20.51 -36.13
C TYR A 16 24.38 -20.03 -36.15
N ILE A 17 23.55 -20.59 -37.05
CA ILE A 17 22.11 -20.28 -37.10
C ILE A 17 21.43 -20.77 -35.80
N CYS A 18 21.72 -21.97 -35.31
CA CYS A 18 21.18 -22.49 -34.05
C CYS A 18 21.59 -21.65 -32.83
N GLY A 19 22.85 -21.19 -32.78
CA GLY A 19 23.34 -20.25 -31.76
C GLY A 19 22.67 -18.89 -31.81
N SER A 20 22.39 -18.37 -33.01
CA SER A 20 21.67 -17.09 -33.16
C SER A 20 20.18 -17.18 -32.78
N VAL A 21 19.52 -18.31 -33.07
CA VAL A 21 18.12 -18.54 -32.69
C VAL A 21 17.98 -18.75 -31.18
N THR A 22 18.94 -19.43 -30.55
CA THR A 22 18.96 -19.56 -29.08
C THR A 22 19.34 -18.25 -28.39
N ALA A 23 20.20 -17.41 -28.99
CA ALA A 23 20.49 -16.06 -28.48
C ALA A 23 19.29 -15.12 -28.58
N VAL A 24 18.56 -15.11 -29.71
CA VAL A 24 17.33 -14.29 -29.85
C VAL A 24 16.19 -14.82 -28.97
N GLY A 25 16.08 -16.14 -28.81
CA GLY A 25 15.14 -16.76 -27.87
C GLY A 25 15.47 -16.46 -26.41
N ALA A 26 16.74 -16.42 -26.03
CA ALA A 26 17.19 -16.04 -24.69
C ALA A 26 16.99 -14.55 -24.40
N ILE A 27 17.21 -13.69 -25.40
CA ILE A 27 16.93 -12.23 -25.28
C ILE A 27 15.43 -11.96 -25.18
N SER A 28 14.58 -12.81 -25.77
CA SER A 28 13.11 -12.66 -25.71
C SER A 28 12.48 -13.25 -24.44
N LEU A 29 13.20 -14.08 -23.67
CA LEU A 29 12.67 -14.72 -22.46
C LEU A 29 12.97 -13.95 -21.15
N THR A 30 13.70 -12.85 -21.25
CA THR A 30 13.90 -11.89 -20.15
C THR A 30 13.22 -10.56 -20.46
N GLN A 31 12.07 -10.60 -21.12
CA GLN A 31 11.07 -9.56 -20.85
C GLN A 31 10.54 -9.86 -19.45
N GLU A 32 11.38 -9.56 -18.44
CA GLU A 32 10.84 -9.15 -17.16
C GLU A 32 9.88 -8.03 -17.52
N HIS A 33 8.60 -8.34 -17.43
CA HIS A 33 7.56 -7.35 -17.31
C HIS A 33 7.94 -6.57 -16.05
N MET A 34 8.83 -5.58 -16.21
CA MET A 34 9.11 -4.56 -15.23
C MET A 34 7.77 -3.88 -15.03
N ILE A 35 6.97 -4.43 -14.11
CA ILE A 35 5.94 -3.66 -13.45
C ILE A 35 6.75 -2.54 -12.81
N ASP A 36 6.70 -1.35 -13.41
CA ASP A 36 7.30 -0.15 -12.84
C ASP A 36 6.75 0.00 -11.42
N SER A 37 7.53 -0.47 -10.46
CA SER A 37 7.08 -0.63 -9.09
C SER A 37 7.52 0.59 -8.33
N LYS A 38 6.53 1.36 -7.86
CA LYS A 38 6.82 2.58 -7.13
C LYS A 38 7.12 2.24 -5.69
N VAL A 39 8.11 2.90 -5.10
CA VAL A 39 8.47 2.64 -3.70
C VAL A 39 7.48 3.36 -2.77
N LEU A 40 6.86 2.62 -1.86
CA LEU A 40 6.03 3.13 -0.77
C LEU A 40 6.72 2.87 0.56
N LYS A 41 7.28 3.93 1.15
CA LYS A 41 7.99 3.86 2.42
C LYS A 41 7.01 3.97 3.59
N VAL A 42 7.20 3.12 4.59
CA VAL A 42 6.42 3.15 5.83
C VAL A 42 6.53 4.52 6.51
N GLY A 43 5.37 5.09 6.86
CA GLY A 43 5.22 6.38 7.54
C GLY A 43 5.23 7.60 6.60
N GLU A 44 5.56 7.41 5.32
CA GLU A 44 5.60 8.47 4.31
C GLU A 44 4.40 8.36 3.36
N GLU A 45 3.70 9.48 3.17
CA GLU A 45 2.56 9.56 2.26
C GLU A 45 3.05 9.95 0.86
N LEU A 46 2.67 9.15 -0.14
CA LEU A 46 2.78 9.53 -1.55
C LEU A 46 1.52 10.31 -1.92
N GLN A 47 1.70 11.58 -2.29
CA GLN A 47 0.61 12.49 -2.59
C GLN A 47 0.49 12.72 -4.09
N HIS A 48 -0.74 13.01 -4.54
CA HIS A 48 -1.04 13.36 -5.94
C HIS A 48 -0.64 12.26 -6.93
N GLU A 49 -0.78 11.00 -6.53
CA GLU A 49 -0.65 9.87 -7.45
C GLU A 49 -1.76 9.89 -8.48
N THR A 50 -1.45 9.47 -9.71
CA THR A 50 -2.42 9.38 -10.79
C THR A 50 -2.47 7.98 -11.36
N LEU A 51 -3.67 7.46 -11.56
CA LEU A 51 -3.91 6.22 -12.31
C LEU A 51 -5.01 6.43 -13.37
N PRO A 52 -4.95 5.69 -14.49
CA PRO A 52 -6.07 5.62 -15.42
C PRO A 52 -7.35 5.17 -14.71
N LEU A 53 -8.46 5.86 -14.92
CA LEU A 53 -9.75 5.47 -14.34
C LEU A 53 -10.23 4.12 -14.91
N GLN A 54 -9.92 3.85 -16.18
CA GLN A 54 -10.26 2.60 -16.85
C GLN A 54 -9.10 1.61 -16.72
N MET A 55 -9.30 0.55 -15.94
CA MET A 55 -8.35 -0.55 -15.75
C MET A 55 -6.96 -0.11 -15.26
N GLY A 56 -6.87 1.03 -14.58
CA GLY A 56 -5.62 1.50 -14.02
C GLY A 56 -5.16 0.59 -12.90
N SER A 57 -3.89 0.17 -12.93
CA SER A 57 -3.26 -0.51 -11.80
C SER A 57 -1.82 -0.07 -11.65
N ARG A 58 -1.33 -0.10 -10.41
CA ARG A 58 0.06 0.17 -10.08
C ARG A 58 0.49 -0.66 -8.89
N LEU A 59 1.72 -1.13 -8.96
CA LEU A 59 2.34 -1.93 -7.94
C LEU A 59 3.28 -1.06 -7.11
N TYR A 60 3.15 -1.16 -5.79
CA TYR A 60 3.95 -0.42 -4.83
C TYR A 60 4.82 -1.36 -4.02
N ARG A 61 6.14 -1.18 -4.07
CA ARG A 61 7.09 -1.92 -3.24
C ARG A 61 7.14 -1.32 -1.85
N LEU A 62 6.83 -2.12 -0.83
CA LEU A 62 6.87 -1.67 0.56
C LEU A 62 8.30 -1.71 1.11
N ILE A 63 8.78 -0.58 1.63
CA ILE A 63 10.09 -0.49 2.30
C ILE A 63 9.96 0.05 3.73
N GLY A 64 10.86 -0.38 4.61
CA GLY A 64 10.87 0.02 6.02
C GLY A 64 9.92 -0.77 6.93
N LEU A 65 9.52 -1.97 6.51
CA LEU A 65 8.75 -2.90 7.34
C LEU A 65 9.60 -3.47 8.48
N LYS A 66 8.95 -3.76 9.61
CA LYS A 66 9.53 -4.30 10.86
C LYS A 66 8.78 -5.58 11.25
N SER A 67 9.51 -6.55 11.78
CA SER A 67 8.93 -7.79 12.30
C SER A 67 7.95 -7.53 13.45
N PHE A 68 7.03 -8.47 13.68
CA PHE A 68 6.02 -8.44 14.74
C PHE A 68 5.19 -7.14 14.79
N THR A 69 5.05 -6.45 13.65
CA THR A 69 4.39 -5.15 13.56
C THR A 69 3.21 -5.23 12.59
N SER A 70 2.12 -4.57 12.95
CA SER A 70 0.93 -4.45 12.12
C SER A 70 1.05 -3.21 11.23
N TYR A 71 0.57 -3.30 9.99
CA TYR A 71 0.62 -2.25 9.00
C TYR A 71 -0.75 -1.95 8.43
N GLU A 72 -0.96 -0.69 8.07
CA GLU A 72 -2.17 -0.23 7.42
C GLU A 72 -1.84 0.56 6.16
N VAL A 73 -2.32 0.07 5.02
CA VAL A 73 -2.27 0.81 3.77
C VAL A 73 -3.61 1.46 3.52
N LYS A 74 -3.60 2.77 3.27
CA LYS A 74 -4.78 3.59 3.04
C LYS A 74 -4.66 4.31 1.72
N ILE A 75 -5.78 4.41 1.01
CA ILE A 75 -5.92 5.28 -0.16
C ILE A 75 -6.97 6.34 0.13
N SER A 76 -6.66 7.58 -0.18
CA SER A 76 -7.60 8.70 -0.13
C SER A 76 -7.71 9.36 -1.50
N TYR A 77 -8.94 9.66 -1.90
CA TYR A 77 -9.23 10.33 -3.18
C TYR A 77 -10.46 11.23 -3.06
N PRO A 78 -10.63 12.22 -3.95
CA PRO A 78 -11.77 13.12 -3.91
C PRO A 78 -13.11 12.39 -4.15
N ALA A 79 -14.10 12.64 -3.29
CA ALA A 79 -15.44 12.04 -3.40
C ALA A 79 -16.22 12.47 -4.65
N SER A 80 -15.76 13.51 -5.36
CA SER A 80 -16.36 13.99 -6.62
C SER A 80 -16.06 13.08 -7.82
N ILE A 81 -15.20 12.08 -7.67
CA ILE A 81 -14.81 11.17 -8.75
C ILE A 81 -15.46 9.80 -8.48
N PRO A 82 -16.34 9.31 -9.37
CA PRO A 82 -16.95 7.99 -9.23
C PRO A 82 -15.93 6.89 -9.57
N ALA A 83 -15.03 6.61 -8.64
CA ALA A 83 -14.00 5.57 -8.76
C ALA A 83 -14.04 4.63 -7.55
N SER A 84 -13.76 3.36 -7.79
CA SER A 84 -13.61 2.31 -6.79
C SER A 84 -12.17 1.83 -6.83
N PHE A 85 -11.47 1.93 -5.72
CA PHE A 85 -10.13 1.39 -5.60
C PHE A 85 -10.20 -0.05 -5.09
N SER A 86 -9.16 -0.83 -5.33
CA SER A 86 -8.93 -2.12 -4.67
C SER A 86 -7.45 -2.23 -4.30
N ILE A 87 -7.19 -2.76 -3.12
CA ILE A 87 -5.84 -2.90 -2.56
C ILE A 87 -5.60 -4.37 -2.26
N GLN A 88 -4.54 -4.93 -2.83
CA GLN A 88 -4.16 -6.33 -2.63
C GLN A 88 -2.69 -6.41 -2.21
N LEU A 89 -2.39 -7.22 -1.21
CA LEU A 89 -1.02 -7.49 -0.80
C LEU A 89 -0.49 -8.65 -1.65
N ILE A 90 0.55 -8.40 -2.43
CA ILE A 90 1.26 -9.41 -3.21
C ILE A 90 2.56 -9.75 -2.47
N THR A 91 2.77 -11.03 -2.20
CA THR A 91 4.03 -11.56 -1.67
C THR A 91 4.53 -12.61 -2.65
N ASP A 92 5.84 -12.65 -2.87
CA ASP A 92 6.50 -13.47 -3.91
C ASP A 92 6.37 -15.00 -3.69
N LYS A 93 5.77 -15.42 -2.57
CA LYS A 93 5.36 -16.81 -2.35
C LYS A 93 3.84 -16.92 -2.36
N LEU A 94 3.35 -17.60 -3.41
CA LEU A 94 2.02 -18.19 -3.49
C LEU A 94 1.73 -18.99 -2.21
N ASP A 95 0.56 -18.74 -1.62
CA ASP A 95 -0.05 -19.49 -0.52
C ASP A 95 0.75 -19.64 0.78
N THR A 96 0.57 -18.66 1.67
CA THR A 96 0.37 -18.99 3.09
C THR A 96 -0.79 -18.14 3.57
N GLY A 97 -1.90 -18.81 3.93
CA GLY A 97 -3.16 -18.21 4.32
C GLY A 97 -3.07 -17.40 5.60
N ASP A 98 -2.47 -16.22 5.50
CA ASP A 98 -2.49 -15.23 6.56
C ASP A 98 -3.74 -14.37 6.41
N ASN A 99 -4.44 -14.15 7.53
CA ASN A 99 -5.70 -13.41 7.66
C ASN A 99 -5.55 -11.91 7.30
N TRP A 100 -5.25 -11.58 6.05
CA TRP A 100 -5.32 -10.21 5.56
C TRP A 100 -6.79 -9.82 5.46
N ARG A 101 -7.20 -8.86 6.28
CA ARG A 101 -8.61 -8.50 6.42
C ARG A 101 -8.87 -7.23 5.63
N ASN A 102 -9.26 -7.39 4.38
CA ASN A 102 -9.76 -6.28 3.57
C ASN A 102 -11.07 -5.79 4.18
N ARG A 103 -11.07 -4.55 4.66
CA ARG A 103 -12.27 -3.91 5.20
C ARG A 103 -12.53 -2.66 4.39
N ARG A 104 -13.59 -2.71 3.58
CA ARG A 104 -14.11 -1.55 2.88
C ARG A 104 -14.94 -0.72 3.86
N LEU A 105 -14.42 0.44 4.26
CA LEU A 105 -15.10 1.38 5.15
C LEU A 105 -15.17 2.71 4.42
N LEU A 106 -16.37 3.07 3.93
CA LEU A 106 -16.64 4.25 3.09
C LEU A 106 -15.89 4.23 1.74
N ASN A 107 -15.83 5.38 1.05
CA ASN A 107 -15.00 5.62 -0.14
C ASN A 107 -13.48 5.67 0.21
N THR A 108 -13.04 4.85 1.17
CA THR A 108 -11.65 4.76 1.62
C THR A 108 -11.28 3.29 1.65
N GLU A 109 -10.46 2.86 0.71
CA GLU A 109 -9.99 1.48 0.70
C GLU A 109 -8.84 1.34 1.70
N LYS A 110 -8.95 0.33 2.57
CA LYS A 110 -8.05 0.11 3.69
C LYS A 110 -7.66 -1.36 3.78
N LEU A 111 -6.37 -1.61 3.65
CA LEU A 111 -5.74 -2.93 3.82
C LEU A 111 -4.98 -2.94 5.15
N ILE A 112 -5.28 -3.90 6.02
CA ILE A 112 -4.49 -4.15 7.24
C ILE A 112 -3.85 -5.53 7.14
N PHE A 113 -2.54 -5.59 7.37
CA PHE A 113 -1.81 -6.85 7.45
C PHE A 113 -0.85 -6.85 8.64
N ASN A 114 -0.58 -8.04 9.17
CA ASN A 114 0.36 -8.24 10.26
C ASN A 114 1.63 -8.89 9.72
N LEU A 115 2.79 -8.38 10.10
CA LEU A 115 4.06 -9.01 9.77
C LEU A 115 4.54 -9.79 10.99
N GLN A 116 4.43 -11.13 10.96
CA GLN A 116 4.91 -11.96 12.07
C GLN A 116 6.43 -12.14 11.98
N ASN A 117 6.94 -12.63 10.84
CA ASN A 117 8.36 -12.75 10.57
C ASN A 117 8.78 -11.81 9.43
N LEU A 118 9.99 -11.24 9.52
CA LEU A 118 10.65 -10.63 8.36
C LEU A 118 11.14 -11.79 7.48
N ASP A 119 10.22 -12.40 6.76
CA ASP A 119 10.64 -13.20 5.62
C ASP A 119 11.42 -12.26 4.70
N GLN A 120 12.58 -12.70 4.20
CA GLN A 120 13.40 -11.90 3.28
C GLN A 120 12.67 -11.57 1.95
N ASN A 121 11.42 -12.01 1.82
CA ASN A 121 10.57 -11.75 0.69
C ASN A 121 10.08 -10.31 0.71
N GLU A 122 10.25 -9.68 -0.44
CA GLU A 122 9.76 -8.34 -0.69
C GLU A 122 8.22 -8.36 -0.72
N LYS A 123 7.63 -7.34 -0.11
CA LYS A 123 6.18 -7.17 -0.06
C LYS A 123 5.75 -6.07 -1.00
N TYR A 124 4.72 -6.36 -1.76
CA TYR A 124 4.16 -5.47 -2.74
C TYR A 124 2.70 -5.22 -2.47
N VAL A 125 2.23 -4.02 -2.83
CA VAL A 125 0.82 -3.67 -2.77
C VAL A 125 0.38 -3.34 -4.18
N LEU A 126 -0.53 -4.14 -4.72
CA LEU A 126 -1.22 -3.83 -5.96
C LEU A 126 -2.41 -2.94 -5.66
N VAL A 127 -2.44 -1.79 -6.32
CA VAL A 127 -3.55 -0.86 -6.30
C VAL A 127 -4.20 -0.88 -7.67
N SER A 128 -5.49 -1.16 -7.74
CA SER A 128 -6.27 -1.13 -8.98
C SER A 128 -7.47 -0.20 -8.85
N VAL A 129 -7.87 0.42 -9.96
CA VAL A 129 -8.96 1.38 -10.04
C VAL A 129 -9.98 0.92 -11.06
N GLU A 130 -11.25 0.99 -10.67
CA GLU A 130 -12.40 0.71 -11.52
C GLU A 130 -13.41 1.87 -11.43
N PRO A 131 -14.13 2.21 -12.51
CA PRO A 131 -15.18 3.21 -12.47
C PRO A 131 -16.37 2.73 -11.61
N ALA A 132 -16.85 3.57 -10.70
CA ALA A 132 -17.86 3.22 -9.69
C ALA A 132 -19.24 3.86 -9.93
N GLY A 133 -19.63 4.04 -11.19
CA GLY A 133 -20.93 4.61 -11.55
C GLY A 133 -20.97 5.08 -12.99
N VAL A 134 -22.17 5.41 -13.47
CA VAL A 134 -22.40 5.99 -14.79
C VAL A 134 -22.35 7.52 -14.66
N VAL A 135 -21.60 8.20 -15.51
CA VAL A 135 -21.55 9.67 -15.52
C VAL A 135 -22.95 10.23 -15.75
N ALA A 136 -23.45 11.01 -14.78
CA ALA A 136 -24.81 11.54 -14.79
C ALA A 136 -25.08 12.57 -15.91
N ILE A 137 -24.01 13.07 -16.58
CA ILE A 137 -24.11 14.06 -17.64
C ILE A 137 -23.83 13.38 -19.00
N PRO A 138 -24.84 13.17 -19.84
CA PRO A 138 -24.64 12.63 -21.17
C PRO A 138 -23.80 13.61 -22.02
N GLY A 139 -22.77 13.09 -22.70
CA GLY A 139 -21.94 13.85 -23.65
C GLY A 139 -20.70 14.54 -23.06
N VAL A 140 -20.41 14.37 -21.77
CA VAL A 140 -19.14 14.79 -21.16
C VAL A 140 -18.20 13.60 -21.08
N ASN A 141 -16.97 13.74 -21.59
CA ASN A 141 -15.96 12.70 -21.47
C ASN A 141 -15.72 12.36 -19.99
N GLU A 142 -15.73 11.08 -19.66
CA GLU A 142 -15.34 10.62 -18.33
C GLU A 142 -13.89 11.04 -18.05
N ARG A 143 -13.55 11.28 -16.78
CA ARG A 143 -12.18 11.62 -16.43
C ARG A 143 -11.27 10.43 -16.74
N GLU A 144 -10.26 10.64 -17.58
CA GLU A 144 -9.32 9.58 -17.95
C GLU A 144 -8.41 9.16 -16.78
N LEU A 145 -8.15 10.08 -15.84
CA LEU A 145 -7.23 9.89 -14.72
C LEU A 145 -7.92 10.17 -13.37
N VAL A 146 -7.55 9.39 -12.36
CA VAL A 146 -7.93 9.59 -10.97
C VAL A 146 -6.72 10.02 -10.16
N LEU A 147 -6.90 11.07 -9.37
CA LEU A 147 -5.92 11.55 -8.41
C LEU A 147 -6.19 10.94 -7.04
N PHE A 148 -5.16 10.40 -6.39
CA PHE A 148 -5.25 9.84 -5.05
C PHE A 148 -3.94 10.02 -4.27
N ASN A 149 -4.02 9.85 -2.95
CA ASN A 149 -2.86 9.69 -2.10
C ASN A 149 -2.83 8.26 -1.55
N ILE A 150 -1.63 7.75 -1.26
CA ILE A 150 -1.43 6.45 -0.65
C ILE A 150 -0.40 6.55 0.46
N VAL A 151 -0.66 5.88 1.58
CA VAL A 151 0.25 5.81 2.73
C VAL A 151 0.24 4.41 3.33
N CYS A 152 1.40 3.98 3.83
CA CYS A 152 1.55 2.79 4.67
C CYS A 152 1.95 3.22 6.09
N ASP A 153 1.07 3.07 7.08
CA ASP A 153 1.33 3.44 8.47
C ASP A 153 1.61 2.20 9.34
N GLU A 154 2.48 2.36 10.35
CA GLU A 154 2.65 1.39 11.43
C GLU A 154 1.48 1.48 12.42
N LEU A 155 0.92 0.31 12.76
CA LEU A 155 -0.12 0.14 13.77
C LEU A 155 0.49 -0.49 15.03
N LEU A 156 0.23 0.14 16.17
CA LEU A 156 0.56 -0.37 17.49
C LEU A 156 -0.74 -0.66 18.23
N LEU A 157 -0.98 -1.94 18.56
CA LEU A 157 -2.25 -2.41 19.14
C LEU A 157 -3.50 -2.02 18.31
N GLY A 158 -3.37 -1.96 16.98
CA GLY A 158 -4.45 -1.56 16.07
C GLY A 158 -4.69 -0.05 15.95
N ILE A 159 -3.88 0.77 16.64
CA ILE A 159 -3.94 2.23 16.60
C ILE A 159 -2.73 2.76 15.79
N PRO A 160 -2.93 3.71 14.86
CA PRO A 160 -1.80 4.32 14.15
C PRO A 160 -0.87 5.04 15.12
N HIS A 161 0.44 4.86 14.97
CA HIS A 161 1.44 5.42 15.89
C HIS A 161 1.27 6.93 16.13
N LYS A 162 0.87 7.69 15.11
CA LYS A 162 0.59 9.14 15.19
C LYS A 162 -0.47 9.50 16.24
N ALA A 163 -1.42 8.59 16.55
CA ALA A 163 -2.50 8.83 17.49
C ALA A 163 -2.16 8.51 18.96
N ILE A 164 -1.01 7.87 19.25
CA ILE A 164 -0.62 7.50 20.62
C ILE A 164 -0.47 8.74 21.51
N TRP A 165 0.06 9.83 20.96
CA TRP A 165 0.20 11.10 21.69
C TRP A 165 -1.11 11.69 22.19
N VAL A 166 -2.20 11.49 21.44
CA VAL A 166 -3.54 11.91 21.87
C VAL A 166 -3.98 11.11 23.09
N GLY A 167 -3.71 9.81 23.13
CA GLY A 167 -4.00 8.96 24.28
C GLY A 167 -3.23 9.38 25.53
N VAL A 168 -1.94 9.71 25.38
CA VAL A 168 -1.11 10.24 26.49
C VAL A 168 -1.68 11.55 27.02
N LEU A 169 -2.07 12.47 26.14
CA LEU A 169 -2.67 13.74 26.53
C LEU A 169 -3.96 13.54 27.36
N VAL A 170 -4.83 12.63 26.92
CA VAL A 170 -6.07 12.30 27.64
C VAL A 170 -5.78 11.77 29.05
N LEU A 171 -4.79 10.89 29.20
CA LEU A 171 -4.38 10.37 30.51
C LEU A 171 -3.85 11.47 31.44
N ILE A 172 -3.07 12.42 30.90
CA ILE A 172 -2.59 13.58 31.67
C ILE A 172 -3.77 14.45 32.10
N CYS A 173 -4.69 14.77 31.18
CA CYS A 173 -5.88 15.55 31.50
C CYS A 173 -6.73 14.87 32.58
N LEU A 174 -6.88 13.55 32.50
CA LEU A 174 -7.60 12.77 33.50
C LEU A 174 -6.90 12.83 34.87
N GLY A 175 -5.58 12.64 34.90
CA GLY A 175 -4.77 12.75 36.12
C GLY A 175 -4.87 14.13 36.77
N VAL A 176 -4.82 15.19 35.98
CA VAL A 176 -5.04 16.56 36.47
C VAL A 176 -6.46 16.74 36.99
N ALA A 177 -7.47 16.27 36.27
CA ALA A 177 -8.88 16.36 36.70
C ALA A 177 -9.14 15.63 38.03
N PHE A 178 -8.46 14.51 38.30
CA PHE A 178 -8.52 13.83 39.60
C PHE A 178 -7.65 14.48 40.68
N GLY A 179 -6.51 15.07 40.31
CA GLY A 179 -5.60 15.74 41.24
C GLY A 179 -6.12 17.11 41.72
N VAL A 180 -6.69 17.92 40.84
CA VAL A 180 -7.15 19.29 41.13
C VAL A 180 -8.15 19.37 42.29
N PRO A 181 -9.16 18.48 42.41
CA PRO A 181 -10.03 18.41 43.58
C PRO A 181 -9.30 18.18 44.90
N SER A 182 -8.17 17.48 44.88
CA SER A 182 -7.37 17.17 46.07
C SER A 182 -6.49 18.34 46.53
N PHE A 183 -6.14 19.25 45.61
CA PHE A 183 -5.41 20.49 45.89
C PHE A 183 -6.33 21.69 46.12
N LEU A 184 -7.64 21.55 45.88
CA LEU A 184 -8.62 22.58 46.18
C LEU A 184 -8.75 22.70 47.71
N PRO A 185 -8.33 23.83 48.29
CA PRO A 185 -8.33 23.96 49.72
C PRO A 185 -9.76 24.05 50.26
N SER A 186 -10.02 23.33 51.35
CA SER A 186 -11.32 23.16 52.01
C SER A 186 -11.99 24.47 52.46
N TYR A 187 -11.31 25.62 52.36
CA TYR A 187 -11.87 26.94 52.65
C TYR A 187 -12.84 27.46 51.58
N LEU A 188 -12.78 27.00 50.32
CA LEU A 188 -13.74 27.40 49.28
C LEU A 188 -15.10 26.69 49.39
N LEU A 189 -15.14 25.52 50.04
CA LEU A 189 -16.38 24.77 50.28
C LEU A 189 -17.19 25.30 51.48
N LYS A 190 -16.64 26.22 52.29
CA LYS A 190 -17.24 26.67 53.56
C LYS A 190 -18.23 27.83 53.43
N ARG A 191 -18.66 28.21 52.22
CA ARG A 191 -19.51 29.40 51.99
C ARG A 191 -20.93 29.07 51.51
N LYS A 192 -21.66 28.18 52.21
CA LYS A 192 -23.13 28.07 52.10
C LYS A 192 -23.77 27.53 53.40
N LYS A 193 -23.56 28.21 54.53
CA LYS A 193 -24.43 28.11 55.71
C LYS A 193 -24.50 29.45 56.45
N GLN A 194 -25.14 30.45 55.84
CA GLN A 194 -25.74 31.54 56.60
C GLN A 194 -26.76 32.27 55.73
N LYS A 195 -28.02 31.86 55.85
CA LYS A 195 -29.15 32.76 55.62
C LYS A 195 -30.02 32.60 56.87
N SER A 196 -29.80 33.50 57.82
CA SER A 196 -30.79 33.86 58.85
C SER A 196 -31.90 34.65 58.19
#